data_AF-A0A6J5AFD5-F1
#
_entry.id   AF-A0A6J5AFD5-F1
#
_cell.length_a   1.000
_cell.length_b   1.000
_cell.length_c   1.000
_cell.angle_alpha   90.00
_cell.angle_beta   90.00
_cell.angle_gamma   90.00
#
_symmetry.space_group_name_H-M   'P 1'
#
loop_
_entity.id
_entity.type
_entity.pdbx_description
1 polymer ?
#
loop_
_entity_poly.entity_id
_entity_poly.type
_entity_poly.pdbx_seq_one_letter_code
_entity_poly.pdbx_strand_id
1 'polypeptide(L)'
;MSSTPARHLRCAPAALILAMLSLAAFNAGATPRTVYQGTLQGAGEVVLELDDAAGANGVVSGRYFYPRSGVDIPLRGTDDVLYEPKPHPARPPASDKATIDAADRAASWQGTRDAKGYHGQWTDTRTGKQRRFDLRPVAHYDTEQLERDRARARAEQVDLGDVDLKAGIDAKRAPYETLKLAGHAKPVGKEIGAGAVAYRMWVDPRTQFAYPRLSRHPDPQVMRRVNDLLEQRHWRKSLGALECMAFAYTSQSEAGGTLGGFDDENINVTWLSRALMTVTEAGSLDCGGAHPANHFEPYTFDLLRGEYLDWNRVFDAYVPGKRSVGREPSAALLGLVDQVVKAGPPESQADQRPNLEDCADLWPQYLALGAVTPGALSLSVSGVGHASGACLGTHGSVPFKTLQPYLKPGGQAYLVAD
;
A
#
# COMPACT_ATOMS: atom_id res chain seq x y z
N MET A 1 -54.53 -28.86 -13.62
CA MET A 1 -54.78 -28.17 -12.35
C MET A 1 -53.89 -28.84 -11.30
N SER A 2 -52.89 -28.25 -10.69
CA SER A 2 -52.24 -26.95 -10.80
C SER A 2 -50.81 -27.17 -10.31
N SER A 3 -49.84 -26.80 -11.12
CA SER A 3 -48.44 -26.70 -10.73
C SER A 3 -48.21 -25.35 -10.06
N THR A 4 -47.75 -25.37 -8.81
CA THR A 4 -47.37 -24.16 -8.07
C THR A 4 -45.87 -23.92 -8.27
N PRO A 5 -45.42 -22.72 -8.67
CA PRO A 5 -44.01 -22.48 -8.94
C PRO A 5 -43.24 -22.18 -7.65
N ALA A 6 -42.07 -22.78 -7.49
CA ALA A 6 -41.11 -22.40 -6.47
C ALA A 6 -40.59 -20.99 -6.75
N ARG A 7 -40.79 -20.08 -5.80
CA ARG A 7 -40.22 -18.73 -5.81
C ARG A 7 -38.70 -18.84 -5.69
N HIS A 8 -38.00 -18.48 -6.76
CA HIS A 8 -36.58 -18.13 -6.69
C HIS A 8 -36.43 -16.89 -5.81
N LEU A 9 -35.95 -17.06 -4.58
CA LEU A 9 -35.38 -15.97 -3.81
C LEU A 9 -34.12 -15.51 -4.54
N ARG A 10 -34.22 -14.37 -5.24
CA ARG A 10 -33.07 -13.62 -5.72
C ARG A 10 -32.38 -13.03 -4.48
N CYS A 11 -31.39 -13.74 -3.94
CA CYS A 11 -30.40 -13.11 -3.08
C CYS A 11 -29.59 -12.13 -3.95
N ALA A 12 -29.78 -10.84 -3.73
CA ALA A 12 -28.88 -9.82 -4.26
C ALA A 12 -27.46 -10.12 -3.75
N PRO A 13 -26.43 -10.08 -4.60
CA PRO A 13 -25.06 -10.17 -4.11
C PRO A 13 -24.78 -8.91 -3.30
N ALA A 14 -24.62 -9.09 -1.99
CA ALA A 14 -24.06 -8.08 -1.13
C ALA A 14 -22.62 -7.83 -1.61
N ALA A 15 -22.42 -6.71 -2.30
CA ALA A 15 -21.10 -6.21 -2.63
C ALA A 15 -20.39 -5.85 -1.32
N LEU A 16 -19.63 -6.81 -0.77
CA LEU A 16 -18.75 -6.55 0.36
C LEU A 16 -17.55 -5.79 -0.18
N ILE A 17 -17.53 -4.51 0.21
CA ILE A 17 -16.44 -3.57 0.04
C ILE A 17 -15.17 -4.25 0.53
N LEU A 18 -14.25 -4.51 -0.41
CA LEU A 18 -12.87 -4.78 -0.08
C LEU A 18 -12.42 -3.58 0.75
N ALA A 19 -12.15 -3.80 2.03
CA ALA A 19 -11.31 -2.89 2.78
C ALA A 19 -9.94 -2.97 2.12
N MET A 20 -9.78 -2.23 1.02
CA MET A 20 -8.50 -1.61 0.75
C MET A 20 -8.06 -1.07 2.10
N LEU A 21 -6.81 -1.28 2.47
CA LEU A 21 -6.11 -0.23 3.19
C LEU A 21 -6.10 1.00 2.25
N SER A 22 -7.28 1.60 2.04
CA SER A 22 -7.39 3.04 2.07
C SER A 22 -6.58 3.38 3.29
N LEU A 23 -5.40 3.99 3.07
CA LEU A 23 -4.84 4.88 4.08
C LEU A 23 -6.06 5.55 4.65
N ALA A 24 -6.39 5.27 5.91
CA ALA A 24 -7.61 5.80 6.48
C ALA A 24 -7.54 7.27 6.13
N ALA A 25 -8.45 7.73 5.27
CA ALA A 25 -8.60 9.14 5.02
C ALA A 25 -9.12 9.60 6.36
N PHE A 26 -8.18 9.92 7.26
CA PHE A 26 -8.44 10.38 8.59
C PHE A 26 -9.33 11.59 8.34
N ASN A 27 -10.61 11.46 8.66
CA ASN A 27 -11.59 12.54 8.58
C ASN A 27 -11.31 13.53 9.74
N ALA A 28 -10.07 14.01 9.80
CA ALA A 28 -9.76 15.29 10.38
C ALA A 28 -10.66 16.29 9.63
N GLY A 29 -11.42 17.09 10.38
CA GLY A 29 -12.06 18.24 9.77
C GLY A 29 -11.00 19.01 9.00
N ALA A 30 -11.34 19.45 7.79
CA ALA A 30 -10.44 20.19 6.92
C ALA A 30 -9.79 21.35 7.68
N THR A 31 -8.50 21.20 8.00
CA THR A 31 -7.68 22.24 8.58
C THR A 31 -6.36 22.28 7.82
N PRO A 32 -5.90 23.46 7.38
CA PRO A 32 -4.53 23.63 6.93
C PRO A 32 -3.56 23.11 7.98
N ARG A 33 -2.48 22.47 7.52
CA ARG A 33 -1.46 21.89 8.38
C ARG A 33 -0.10 22.47 8.07
N THR A 34 0.68 22.66 9.13
CA THR A 34 2.09 23.02 9.03
C THR A 34 2.95 21.85 9.49
N VAL A 35 3.94 21.50 8.67
CA VAL A 35 4.98 20.52 8.97
C VAL A 35 6.21 21.26 9.47
N TYR A 36 6.73 20.80 10.61
CA TYR A 36 7.92 21.31 11.26
C TYR A 36 8.99 20.22 11.31
N GLN A 37 10.25 20.66 11.32
CA GLN A 37 11.41 19.80 11.53
C GLN A 37 12.37 20.49 12.50
N GLY A 38 12.96 19.74 13.42
CA GLY A 38 13.96 20.28 14.32
C GLY A 38 14.39 19.26 15.36
N THR A 39 14.71 19.72 16.56
CA THR A 39 15.25 18.85 17.61
C THR A 39 14.45 18.91 18.89
N LEU A 40 14.36 17.76 19.55
CA LEU A 40 14.00 17.64 20.97
C LEU A 40 15.27 17.33 21.76
N GLN A 41 15.62 18.21 22.69
CA GLN A 41 16.89 18.18 23.41
C GLN A 41 17.17 16.83 24.05
N GLY A 42 18.27 16.18 23.62
CA GLY A 42 18.71 14.88 24.13
C GLY A 42 17.80 13.70 23.75
N ALA A 43 16.88 13.88 22.79
CA ALA A 43 16.10 12.81 22.16
C ALA A 43 16.41 12.71 20.65
N GLY A 44 16.79 13.83 20.02
CA GLY A 44 17.29 13.86 18.64
C GLY A 44 16.40 14.69 17.72
N GLU A 45 16.46 14.41 16.42
CA GLU A 45 15.62 15.04 15.41
C GLU A 45 14.18 14.56 15.50
N VAL A 46 13.24 15.47 15.23
CA VAL A 46 11.81 15.19 15.14
C VAL A 46 11.21 15.89 13.93
N VAL A 47 10.21 15.25 13.34
CA VAL A 47 9.31 15.84 12.33
C VAL A 47 7.91 15.81 12.91
N LEU A 48 7.23 16.94 12.86
CA LEU A 48 5.95 17.15 13.51
C LEU A 48 5.00 17.82 12.53
N GLU A 49 3.75 17.37 12.46
CA GLU A 49 2.68 18.08 11.78
C GLU A 49 1.57 18.44 12.76
N LEU A 50 1.02 19.65 12.61
CA LEU A 50 -0.08 20.14 13.41
C LEU A 50 -1.11 20.84 12.54
N ASP A 51 -2.35 20.78 12.98
CA ASP A 51 -3.40 21.67 12.53
C ASP A 51 -3.01 23.13 12.87
N ASP A 52 -3.25 24.05 11.94
CA ASP A 52 -2.91 25.45 12.12
C ASP A 52 -3.81 26.16 13.15
N ALA A 53 -5.02 25.64 13.35
CA ALA A 53 -5.98 26.14 14.33
C ALA A 53 -6.73 24.99 15.00
N ALA A 54 -7.25 25.25 16.19
CA ALA A 54 -8.15 24.34 16.86
C ALA A 54 -9.42 24.08 16.02
N GLY A 55 -9.88 22.83 15.99
CA GLY A 55 -11.14 22.46 15.36
C GLY A 55 -12.36 23.03 16.12
N ALA A 56 -13.56 22.76 15.62
CA ALA A 56 -14.81 23.24 16.23
C ALA A 56 -15.03 22.80 17.69
N ASN A 57 -14.34 21.74 18.13
CA ASN A 57 -14.32 21.24 19.51
C ASN A 57 -13.23 21.89 20.39
N GLY A 58 -12.50 22.89 19.89
CA GLY A 58 -11.39 23.54 20.59
C GLY A 58 -10.12 22.69 20.67
N VAL A 59 -10.03 21.58 19.91
CA VAL A 59 -8.88 20.68 19.93
C VAL A 59 -7.96 20.94 18.75
N VAL A 60 -6.67 21.12 19.04
CA VAL A 60 -5.59 21.06 18.06
C VAL A 60 -5.14 19.61 17.96
N SER A 61 -5.08 19.09 16.73
CA SER A 61 -4.56 17.75 16.46
C SER A 61 -3.25 17.81 15.69
N GLY A 62 -2.45 16.78 15.88
CA GLY A 62 -1.27 16.54 15.09
C GLY A 62 -0.63 15.22 15.42
N ARG A 63 0.59 15.06 14.97
CA ARG A 63 1.44 13.90 15.21
C ARG A 63 2.89 14.26 14.94
N TYR A 64 3.79 13.48 15.50
CA TYR A 64 5.21 13.61 15.20
C TYR A 64 5.87 12.24 15.16
N PHE A 65 7.03 12.15 14.51
CA PHE A 65 7.88 10.98 14.56
C PHE A 65 9.35 11.36 14.76
N TYR A 66 10.11 10.43 15.30
CA TYR A 66 11.57 10.45 15.24
C TYR A 66 12.02 9.78 13.95
N PRO A 67 12.83 10.40 13.07
CA PRO A 67 13.24 9.80 11.79
C PRO A 67 13.87 8.40 11.93
N ARG A 68 14.55 8.14 13.06
CA ARG A 68 15.15 6.82 13.35
C ARG A 68 14.12 5.70 13.55
N SER A 69 12.89 6.02 13.95
CA SER A 69 11.82 5.06 14.21
C SER A 69 10.71 5.14 13.15
N GLY A 70 10.32 6.35 12.71
CA GLY A 70 9.25 6.56 11.73
C GLY A 70 7.82 6.36 12.26
N VAL A 71 7.68 5.85 13.49
CA VAL A 71 6.38 5.64 14.15
C VAL A 71 5.76 6.98 14.55
N ASP A 72 4.50 7.18 14.17
CA ASP A 72 3.74 8.35 14.57
C ASP A 72 3.32 8.27 16.03
N ILE A 73 3.56 9.35 16.75
CA ILE A 73 3.06 9.59 18.10
C ILE A 73 1.99 10.69 17.97
N PRO A 74 0.71 10.39 18.24
CA PRO A 74 -0.35 11.38 18.06
C PRO A 74 -0.29 12.45 19.15
N LEU A 75 -0.62 13.68 18.77
CA LEU A 75 -0.68 14.85 19.65
C LEU A 75 -2.10 15.40 19.69
N ARG A 76 -2.61 15.69 20.89
CA ARG A 76 -3.93 16.32 21.09
C ARG A 76 -3.89 17.32 22.23
N GLY A 77 -4.56 18.46 22.07
CA GLY A 77 -4.67 19.44 23.13
C GLY A 77 -5.27 20.76 22.65
N THR A 78 -4.78 21.86 23.20
CA THR A 78 -5.16 23.22 22.84
C THR A 78 -4.02 23.91 22.10
N ASP A 79 -4.19 25.18 21.74
CA ASP A 79 -3.12 25.96 21.13
C ASP A 79 -1.90 26.16 22.05
N ASP A 80 -2.13 26.16 23.37
CA ASP A 80 -1.11 26.39 24.40
C ASP A 80 -0.36 25.10 24.79
N VAL A 81 -1.07 23.97 24.80
CA VAL A 81 -0.52 22.69 25.29
C VAL A 81 -1.07 21.51 24.51
N LEU A 82 -0.16 20.65 24.05
CA LEU A 82 -0.46 19.37 23.42
C LEU A 82 -0.01 18.23 24.31
N TYR A 83 -0.69 17.09 24.24
CA TYR A 83 -0.36 15.89 25.02
C TYR A 83 -0.05 14.72 24.10
N GLU A 84 0.90 13.90 24.55
CA GLU A 84 1.20 12.59 24.01
C GLU A 84 0.48 11.51 24.84
N PRO A 85 -0.10 10.49 24.23
CA PRO A 85 -0.61 9.35 24.98
C PRO A 85 0.51 8.38 25.35
N LYS A 86 0.29 7.60 26.41
CA LYS A 86 1.08 6.40 26.71
C LYS A 86 0.84 5.35 25.63
N PRO A 87 1.85 4.54 25.26
CA PRO A 87 1.61 3.29 24.55
C PRO A 87 0.65 2.40 25.37
N HIS A 88 -0.23 1.70 24.68
CA HIS A 88 -1.31 0.86 25.20
C HIS A 88 -2.12 1.56 26.29
N PRO A 89 -2.79 2.68 25.97
CA PRO A 89 -3.53 3.46 26.95
C PRO A 89 -4.66 2.63 27.57
N ALA A 90 -4.92 2.86 28.86
CA ALA A 90 -6.02 2.19 29.56
C ALA A 90 -7.38 2.56 28.97
N ARG A 91 -7.47 3.76 28.39
CA ARG A 91 -8.62 4.26 27.62
C ARG A 91 -8.13 4.89 26.32
N PRO A 92 -8.04 4.12 25.22
CA PRO A 92 -7.70 4.70 23.93
C PRO A 92 -8.71 5.79 23.55
N PRO A 93 -8.28 6.86 22.86
CA PRO A 93 -9.18 7.90 22.40
C PRO A 93 -10.34 7.32 21.58
N ALA A 94 -11.59 7.69 21.91
CA ALA A 94 -12.78 7.16 21.25
C ALA A 94 -12.90 7.55 19.75
N SER A 95 -12.14 8.56 19.33
CA SER A 95 -12.00 8.98 17.94
C SER A 95 -10.71 9.79 17.79
N ASP A 96 -10.37 10.10 16.54
CA ASP A 96 -9.30 11.03 16.17
C ASP A 96 -9.51 12.46 16.70
N LYS A 97 -10.74 12.83 17.09
CA LYS A 97 -11.10 14.15 17.64
C LYS A 97 -11.20 14.18 19.16
N ALA A 98 -11.07 13.02 19.81
CA ALA A 98 -11.15 12.92 21.27
C ALA A 98 -9.86 13.44 21.94
N THR A 99 -10.02 14.01 23.13
CA THR A 99 -8.89 14.38 23.99
C THR A 99 -8.24 13.14 24.60
N ILE A 100 -6.97 13.27 25.01
CA ILE A 100 -6.28 12.22 25.77
C ILE A 100 -6.63 12.35 27.25
N ASP A 101 -7.15 11.26 27.82
CA ASP A 101 -7.46 11.14 29.24
C ASP A 101 -6.23 11.44 30.09
N ALA A 102 -6.41 12.19 31.18
CA ALA A 102 -5.29 12.66 32.03
C ALA A 102 -4.41 11.50 32.54
N ALA A 103 -5.03 10.36 32.85
CA ALA A 103 -4.33 9.15 33.30
C ALA A 103 -3.46 8.52 32.21
N ASP A 104 -3.79 8.73 30.93
CA ASP A 104 -3.11 8.15 29.78
C ASP A 104 -2.14 9.11 29.10
N ARG A 105 -1.88 10.30 29.67
CA ARG A 105 -0.86 11.23 29.15
C ARG A 105 0.54 10.78 29.53
N ALA A 106 1.42 10.66 28.54
CA ALA A 106 2.85 10.35 28.71
C ALA A 106 3.71 11.62 28.81
N ALA A 107 3.35 12.65 28.07
CA ALA A 107 4.07 13.91 28.05
C ALA A 107 3.18 15.08 27.63
N SER A 108 3.68 16.29 27.83
CA SER A 108 3.08 17.53 27.30
C SER A 108 4.09 18.36 26.53
N TRP A 109 3.64 19.01 25.46
CA TRP A 109 4.36 20.03 24.70
C TRP A 109 3.73 21.37 25.00
N GLN A 110 4.50 22.29 25.58
CA GLN A 110 4.08 23.67 25.83
C GLN A 110 5.04 24.60 25.11
N GLY A 111 4.53 25.49 24.27
CA GLY A 111 5.39 26.32 23.45
C GLY A 111 4.64 27.39 22.68
N THR A 112 5.40 28.18 21.92
CA THR A 112 4.88 29.27 21.10
C THR A 112 5.11 28.95 19.63
N ARG A 113 4.07 29.17 18.82
CA ARG A 113 4.14 29.13 17.36
C ARG A 113 4.30 30.56 16.84
N ASP A 114 5.38 30.81 16.10
CA ASP A 114 5.67 32.11 15.49
C ASP A 114 6.27 31.94 14.09
N ALA A 115 6.72 33.04 13.47
CA ALA A 115 7.32 33.03 12.14
C ALA A 115 8.64 32.23 12.05
N LYS A 116 9.32 31.97 13.17
CA LYS A 116 10.55 31.14 13.22
C LYS A 116 10.21 29.66 13.38
N GLY A 117 9.05 29.35 13.96
CA GLY A 117 8.48 28.01 14.02
C GLY A 117 7.83 27.70 15.36
N TYR A 118 7.92 26.44 15.78
CA TYR A 118 7.37 25.96 17.05
C TYR A 118 8.50 25.66 18.03
N HIS A 119 8.54 26.38 19.15
CA HIS A 119 9.60 26.25 20.15
C HIS A 119 9.03 26.29 21.57
N GLY A 120 9.66 25.55 22.49
CA GLY A 120 9.13 25.42 23.84
C GLY A 120 9.74 24.30 24.67
N GLN A 121 8.94 23.76 25.59
CA GLN A 121 9.31 22.71 26.52
C GLN A 121 8.41 21.49 26.37
N TRP A 122 9.04 20.34 26.26
CA TRP A 122 8.43 19.03 26.44
C TRP A 122 8.60 18.60 27.89
N THR A 123 7.55 18.07 28.52
CA THR A 123 7.59 17.60 29.91
C THR A 123 7.04 16.17 30.02
N ASP A 124 7.85 15.25 30.52
CA ASP A 124 7.46 13.89 30.88
C ASP A 124 6.48 13.92 32.08
N THR A 125 5.28 13.37 31.93
CA THR A 125 4.25 13.45 32.99
C THR A 125 4.57 12.59 34.21
N ARG A 126 5.40 11.55 34.06
CA ARG A 126 5.73 10.60 35.13
C ARG A 126 6.89 11.10 35.99
N THR A 127 7.88 11.74 35.37
CA THR A 127 9.13 12.14 36.02
C THR A 127 9.28 13.64 36.19
N GLY A 128 8.48 14.44 35.49
CA GLY A 128 8.63 15.90 35.42
C GLY A 128 9.86 16.34 34.63
N LYS A 129 10.57 15.42 33.97
CA LYS A 129 11.76 15.75 33.17
C LYS A 129 11.36 16.67 32.02
N GLN A 130 12.08 17.78 31.91
CA GLN A 130 11.90 18.76 30.84
C GLN A 130 12.97 18.65 29.76
N ARG A 131 12.58 18.93 28.51
CA ARG A 131 13.46 19.03 27.35
C ARG A 131 13.01 20.19 26.48
N ARG A 132 13.96 21.04 26.06
CA ARG A 132 13.65 22.08 25.07
C ARG A 132 13.41 21.46 23.70
N PHE A 133 12.46 22.00 22.95
CA PHE A 133 12.34 21.77 21.51
C PHE A 133 12.41 23.07 20.72
N ASP A 134 12.89 22.97 19.48
CA ASP A 134 13.03 24.08 18.54
C ASP A 134 12.85 23.53 17.13
N LEU A 135 11.71 23.83 16.50
CA LEU A 135 11.26 23.25 15.24
C LEU A 135 10.95 24.35 14.22
N ARG A 136 11.62 24.33 13.08
CA ARG A 136 11.36 25.27 11.98
C ARG A 136 10.25 24.74 11.07
N PRO A 137 9.40 25.60 10.49
CA PRO A 137 8.44 25.16 9.48
C PRO A 137 9.18 24.75 8.20
N VAL A 138 8.74 23.66 7.59
CA VAL A 138 9.34 23.11 6.35
C VAL A 138 8.32 22.88 5.24
N ALA A 139 7.03 22.77 5.58
CA ALA A 139 5.95 22.73 4.60
C ALA A 139 4.65 23.22 5.23
N HIS A 140 3.73 23.67 4.38
CA HIS A 140 2.35 23.99 4.74
C HIS A 140 1.45 23.45 3.63
N TYR A 141 0.33 22.83 3.98
CA TYR A 141 -0.59 22.27 3.01
C TYR A 141 -2.04 22.25 3.51
N ASP A 142 -2.96 22.43 2.57
CA ASP A 142 -4.40 22.32 2.80
C ASP A 142 -4.81 20.86 2.59
N THR A 143 -5.29 20.23 3.67
CA THR A 143 -5.69 18.82 3.68
C THR A 143 -6.92 18.55 2.80
N GLU A 144 -7.85 19.51 2.68
CA GLU A 144 -9.04 19.36 1.86
C GLU A 144 -8.71 19.50 0.37
N GLN A 145 -7.90 20.49 0.03
CA GLN A 145 -7.41 20.68 -1.33
C GLN A 145 -6.62 19.45 -1.78
N LEU A 146 -5.76 18.93 -0.91
CA LEU A 146 -5.00 17.71 -1.17
C LEU A 146 -5.92 16.51 -1.46
N GLU A 147 -6.96 16.29 -0.67
CA GLU A 147 -7.90 15.18 -0.93
C GLU A 147 -8.72 15.38 -2.21
N ARG A 148 -9.10 16.63 -2.53
CA ARG A 148 -9.72 16.94 -3.83
C ARG A 148 -8.79 16.62 -5.00
N ASP A 149 -7.52 16.98 -4.89
CA ASP A 149 -6.52 16.73 -5.93
C ASP A 149 -6.24 15.23 -6.08
N ARG A 150 -6.15 14.49 -4.96
CA ARG A 150 -6.04 13.02 -4.97
C ARG A 150 -7.28 12.36 -5.58
N ALA A 151 -8.48 12.83 -5.25
CA ALA A 151 -9.72 12.30 -5.84
C ALA A 151 -9.77 12.55 -7.35
N ARG A 152 -9.35 13.73 -7.81
CA ARG A 152 -9.24 14.06 -9.24
C ARG A 152 -8.21 13.17 -9.94
N ALA A 153 -7.02 13.00 -9.35
CA ALA A 153 -5.96 12.14 -9.87
C ALA A 153 -6.46 10.70 -10.06
N ARG A 154 -7.11 10.13 -9.03
CA ARG A 154 -7.74 8.79 -9.09
C ARG A 154 -8.81 8.69 -10.17
N ALA A 155 -9.64 9.72 -10.34
CA ALA A 155 -10.69 9.74 -11.36
C ALA A 155 -10.14 9.87 -12.79
N GLU A 156 -9.00 10.53 -12.97
CA GLU A 156 -8.29 10.64 -14.25
C GLU A 156 -7.43 9.43 -14.58
N GLN A 157 -7.16 8.55 -13.60
CA GLN A 157 -6.33 7.38 -13.78
C GLN A 157 -6.99 6.42 -14.80
N VAL A 158 -6.32 6.27 -15.94
CA VAL A 158 -6.66 5.29 -16.98
C VAL A 158 -5.86 3.99 -16.77
N ASP A 159 -4.79 4.06 -15.98
CA ASP A 159 -3.77 3.02 -15.88
C ASP A 159 -3.95 2.08 -14.67
N LEU A 160 -3.35 0.91 -14.81
CA LEU A 160 -3.89 -0.39 -14.42
C LEU A 160 -3.28 -0.99 -13.15
N GLY A 161 -2.39 -0.26 -12.46
CA GLY A 161 -1.76 -0.69 -11.20
C GLY A 161 -2.23 0.13 -9.99
N ASP A 162 -1.92 -0.36 -8.77
CA ASP A 162 -2.46 0.23 -7.53
C ASP A 162 -1.78 1.54 -7.11
N VAL A 163 -0.71 1.98 -7.79
CA VAL A 163 -0.05 3.26 -7.52
C VAL A 163 -0.54 4.32 -8.48
N ASP A 164 -1.16 5.34 -7.91
CA ASP A 164 -1.45 6.58 -8.61
C ASP A 164 -0.23 7.51 -8.55
N LEU A 165 0.52 7.61 -9.65
CA LEU A 165 1.66 8.55 -9.75
C LEU A 165 1.23 10.02 -9.59
N LYS A 166 0.00 10.37 -9.96
CA LYS A 166 -0.59 11.71 -9.82
C LYS A 166 -1.14 11.99 -8.41
N ALA A 167 -1.29 10.96 -7.58
CA ALA A 167 -1.50 11.06 -6.12
C ALA A 167 -0.34 10.51 -5.26
N GLY A 168 0.84 10.30 -5.87
CA GLY A 168 2.02 9.76 -5.19
C GLY A 168 2.50 10.61 -4.02
N ILE A 169 3.25 9.97 -3.13
CA ILE A 169 3.90 10.58 -1.98
C ILE A 169 5.09 11.40 -2.48
N ASP A 170 5.04 12.71 -2.30
CA ASP A 170 6.16 13.61 -2.54
C ASP A 170 6.10 14.87 -1.66
N ALA A 171 7.15 15.70 -1.71
CA ALA A 171 7.29 16.88 -0.86
C ALA A 171 6.18 17.93 -1.08
N LYS A 172 5.42 17.88 -2.17
CA LYS A 172 4.31 18.82 -2.45
C LYS A 172 2.97 18.27 -1.95
N ARG A 173 2.74 16.96 -2.13
CA ARG A 173 1.44 16.29 -1.90
C ARG A 173 1.37 15.54 -0.58
N ALA A 174 2.50 15.19 0.01
CA ALA A 174 2.60 14.46 1.27
C ALA A 174 3.94 14.79 1.95
N PRO A 175 4.18 16.08 2.32
CA PRO A 175 5.46 16.53 2.84
C PRO A 175 5.89 15.77 4.12
N TYR A 176 4.94 15.49 5.01
CA TYR A 176 5.19 14.75 6.25
C TYR A 176 5.62 13.31 5.98
N GLU A 177 4.88 12.57 5.15
CA GLU A 177 5.22 11.21 4.74
C GLU A 177 6.53 11.15 3.93
N THR A 178 6.81 12.17 3.12
CA THR A 178 8.05 12.24 2.36
C THR A 178 9.25 12.35 3.27
N LEU A 179 9.19 13.22 4.29
CA LEU A 179 10.24 13.32 5.32
C LEU A 179 10.38 12.04 6.14
N LYS A 180 9.31 11.24 6.24
CA LYS A 180 9.32 9.96 6.94
C LYS A 180 10.02 8.86 6.14
N LEU A 181 9.89 8.85 4.81
CA LEU A 181 10.24 7.71 3.97
C LEU A 181 11.49 7.94 3.09
N ALA A 182 11.69 9.16 2.60
CA ALA A 182 12.73 9.46 1.64
C ALA A 182 14.13 9.19 2.21
N GLY A 183 14.96 8.45 1.46
CA GLY A 183 16.36 8.18 1.81
C GLY A 183 16.58 7.11 2.90
N HIS A 184 15.53 6.47 3.41
CA HIS A 184 15.66 5.45 4.45
C HIS A 184 15.99 4.04 3.92
N ALA A 185 15.39 3.66 2.79
CA ALA A 185 15.64 2.37 2.18
C ALA A 185 17.06 2.29 1.60
N LYS A 186 17.73 1.14 1.79
CA LYS A 186 19.09 0.88 1.31
C LYS A 186 19.15 -0.41 0.50
N PRO A 187 20.01 -0.51 -0.53
CA PRO A 187 20.16 -1.74 -1.31
C PRO A 187 20.75 -2.86 -0.45
N VAL A 188 20.21 -4.06 -0.58
CA VAL A 188 20.63 -5.29 0.12
C VAL A 188 20.84 -6.44 -0.87
N GLY A 189 21.54 -7.49 -0.43
CA GLY A 189 21.76 -8.69 -1.23
C GLY A 189 22.59 -8.45 -2.50
N LYS A 190 22.59 -9.44 -3.40
CA LYS A 190 23.22 -9.37 -4.73
C LYS A 190 22.27 -8.77 -5.75
N GLU A 191 22.82 -8.31 -6.86
CA GLU A 191 22.06 -8.03 -8.07
C GLU A 191 21.53 -9.34 -8.68
N ILE A 192 20.30 -9.33 -9.19
CA ILE A 192 19.60 -10.48 -9.77
C ILE A 192 19.11 -10.07 -11.16
N GLY A 193 19.41 -10.88 -12.16
CA GLY A 193 19.02 -10.65 -13.55
C GLY A 193 20.05 -11.20 -14.53
N ALA A 194 19.77 -11.06 -15.82
CA ALA A 194 20.63 -11.53 -16.89
C ALA A 194 20.78 -10.46 -17.97
N GLY A 195 21.93 -10.44 -18.64
CA GLY A 195 22.19 -9.53 -19.75
C GLY A 195 21.93 -8.06 -19.40
N ALA A 196 21.04 -7.41 -20.16
CA ALA A 196 20.85 -5.97 -20.10
C ALA A 196 19.86 -5.49 -19.03
N VAL A 197 19.18 -6.39 -18.31
CA VAL A 197 18.24 -6.02 -17.24
C VAL A 197 18.57 -6.76 -15.95
N ALA A 198 18.56 -6.03 -14.84
CA ALA A 198 18.71 -6.59 -13.51
C ALA A 198 18.06 -5.70 -12.46
N TYR A 199 17.79 -6.30 -11.30
CA TYR A 199 17.29 -5.61 -10.12
C TYR A 199 18.12 -5.96 -8.88
N ARG A 200 17.94 -5.13 -7.85
CA ARG A 200 18.42 -5.40 -6.50
C ARG A 200 17.32 -5.09 -5.50
N MET A 201 17.30 -5.80 -4.38
CA MET A 201 16.35 -5.56 -3.31
C MET A 201 16.80 -4.37 -2.45
N TRP A 202 15.82 -3.64 -1.89
CA TRP A 202 16.03 -2.50 -1.00
C TRP A 202 15.21 -2.66 0.27
N VAL A 203 15.77 -2.35 1.43
CA VAL A 203 15.12 -2.49 2.73
C VAL A 203 15.21 -1.17 3.49
N ASP A 204 14.07 -0.70 4.01
CA ASP A 204 14.06 0.26 5.11
C ASP A 204 14.29 -0.52 6.42
N PRO A 205 15.38 -0.26 7.16
CA PRO A 205 15.69 -1.02 8.37
C PRO A 205 14.62 -0.90 9.48
N ARG A 206 13.71 0.08 9.38
CA ARG A 206 12.62 0.29 10.34
C ARG A 206 11.40 -0.60 10.05
N THR A 207 11.20 -1.00 8.79
CA THR A 207 10.05 -1.85 8.38
C THR A 207 10.46 -3.24 7.90
N GLN A 208 11.76 -3.49 7.72
CA GLN A 208 12.41 -4.80 7.61
C GLN A 208 12.12 -5.64 6.36
N PHE A 209 11.03 -5.39 5.63
CA PHE A 209 10.77 -6.06 4.36
C PHE A 209 11.54 -5.45 3.19
N ALA A 210 11.79 -6.28 2.17
CA ALA A 210 12.60 -5.92 1.03
C ALA A 210 11.74 -5.67 -0.21
N TYR A 211 12.16 -4.73 -1.06
CA TYR A 211 11.43 -4.35 -2.26
C TYR A 211 12.36 -4.17 -3.46
N PRO A 212 12.01 -4.64 -4.67
CA PRO A 212 12.92 -4.54 -5.81
C PRO A 212 13.08 -3.10 -6.32
N ARG A 213 14.26 -2.81 -6.89
CA ARG A 213 14.55 -1.69 -7.79
C ARG A 213 15.39 -2.21 -8.94
N LEU A 214 15.10 -1.79 -10.16
CA LEU A 214 15.98 -2.00 -11.30
C LEU A 214 17.35 -1.37 -11.02
N SER A 215 18.41 -2.16 -11.17
CA SER A 215 19.81 -1.73 -11.07
C SER A 215 20.44 -1.58 -12.45
N ARG A 216 19.87 -2.21 -13.47
CA ARG A 216 20.32 -2.14 -14.86
C ARG A 216 19.14 -2.21 -15.83
N HIS A 217 19.16 -1.36 -16.85
CA HIS A 217 18.23 -1.37 -17.98
C HIS A 217 18.88 -0.63 -19.18
N PRO A 218 18.62 -1.00 -20.46
CA PRO A 218 19.19 -0.31 -21.62
C PRO A 218 18.77 1.16 -21.73
N ASP A 219 17.52 1.46 -21.37
CA ASP A 219 16.98 2.82 -21.33
C ASP A 219 16.97 3.36 -19.88
N PRO A 220 17.82 4.35 -19.55
CA PRO A 220 17.86 4.93 -18.21
C PRO A 220 16.60 5.72 -17.84
N GLN A 221 15.80 6.18 -18.80
CA GLN A 221 14.53 6.86 -18.51
C GLN A 221 13.45 5.87 -18.06
N VAL A 222 13.36 4.71 -18.74
CA VAL A 222 12.50 3.61 -18.29
C VAL A 222 12.90 3.18 -16.88
N MET A 223 14.21 2.99 -16.64
CA MET A 223 14.70 2.57 -15.31
C MET A 223 14.24 3.52 -14.21
N ARG A 224 14.36 4.83 -14.45
CA ARG A 224 13.89 5.85 -13.49
C ARG A 224 12.39 5.74 -13.24
N ARG A 225 11.56 5.75 -14.28
CA ARG A 225 10.09 5.69 -14.13
C ARG A 225 9.62 4.43 -13.39
N VAL A 226 10.19 3.27 -13.71
CA VAL A 226 9.87 2.00 -13.03
C VAL A 226 10.35 2.01 -11.58
N ASN A 227 11.54 2.54 -11.31
CA ASN A 227 12.03 2.67 -9.93
C ASN A 227 11.21 3.65 -9.10
N ASP A 228 10.72 4.73 -9.69
CA ASP A 228 9.80 5.67 -9.02
C ASP A 228 8.49 4.94 -8.64
N LEU A 229 7.91 4.14 -9.55
CA LEU A 229 6.72 3.32 -9.27
C LEU A 229 6.95 2.28 -8.17
N LEU A 230 8.06 1.54 -8.25
CA LEU A 230 8.48 0.57 -7.23
C LEU A 230 8.72 1.26 -5.87
N GLU A 231 9.23 2.49 -5.87
CA GLU A 231 9.42 3.26 -4.66
C GLU A 231 8.13 3.72 -4.02
N GLN A 232 7.20 4.23 -4.82
CA GLN A 232 5.89 4.61 -4.33
C GLN A 232 5.13 3.42 -3.73
N ARG A 233 5.21 2.22 -4.33
CA ARG A 233 4.63 1.01 -3.71
C ARG A 233 5.32 0.66 -2.39
N HIS A 234 6.66 0.62 -2.36
CA HIS A 234 7.42 0.33 -1.15
C HIS A 234 7.03 1.31 -0.02
N TRP A 235 7.02 2.61 -0.32
CA TRP A 235 6.64 3.66 0.63
C TRP A 235 5.23 3.47 1.19
N ARG A 236 4.24 3.09 0.37
CA ARG A 236 2.88 2.82 0.86
C ARG A 236 2.83 1.64 1.82
N LYS A 237 3.55 0.55 1.52
CA LYS A 237 3.65 -0.60 2.47
C LYS A 237 4.40 -0.19 3.74
N SER A 238 5.47 0.60 3.63
CA SER A 238 6.21 1.07 4.80
C SER A 238 5.34 1.96 5.69
N LEU A 239 4.49 2.81 5.11
CA LEU A 239 3.51 3.59 5.87
C LEU A 239 2.52 2.67 6.59
N GLY A 240 2.01 1.63 5.94
CA GLY A 240 1.14 0.63 6.59
C GLY A 240 1.82 -0.04 7.79
N ALA A 241 3.06 -0.49 7.64
CA ALA A 241 3.83 -1.10 8.73
C ALA A 241 4.06 -0.13 9.91
N LEU A 242 4.43 1.13 9.60
CA LEU A 242 4.65 2.17 10.61
C LEU A 242 3.34 2.61 11.29
N GLU A 243 2.21 2.56 10.58
CA GLU A 243 0.87 2.81 11.13
C GLU A 243 0.45 1.70 12.10
N CYS A 244 0.73 0.43 11.78
CA CYS A 244 0.48 -0.69 12.68
C CYS A 244 1.31 -0.59 13.98
N MET A 245 2.54 -0.08 13.89
CA MET A 245 3.30 0.27 15.10
C MET A 245 2.67 1.45 15.85
N ALA A 246 2.15 2.46 15.15
CA ALA A 246 1.50 3.61 15.78
C ALA A 246 0.18 3.24 16.49
N PHE A 247 -0.45 2.13 16.13
CA PHE A 247 -1.66 1.65 16.82
C PHE A 247 -1.44 1.32 18.30
N ALA A 248 -0.18 1.18 18.75
CA ALA A 248 0.12 1.17 20.18
C ALA A 248 -0.49 2.36 20.93
N TYR A 249 -0.67 3.52 20.29
CA TYR A 249 -1.19 4.73 20.93
C TYR A 249 -2.71 4.87 20.87
N THR A 250 -3.39 4.05 20.06
CA THR A 250 -4.82 4.22 19.75
C THR A 250 -5.64 2.93 19.90
N SER A 251 -4.99 1.81 20.21
CA SER A 251 -5.60 0.49 20.34
C SER A 251 -5.14 -0.22 21.61
N GLN A 252 -5.98 -1.14 22.10
CA GLN A 252 -5.64 -2.10 23.15
C GLN A 252 -5.26 -3.48 22.60
N SER A 253 -5.34 -3.67 21.27
CA SER A 253 -4.97 -4.95 20.67
C SER A 253 -3.47 -5.20 20.80
N GLU A 254 -3.10 -6.44 21.15
CA GLU A 254 -1.71 -6.89 21.27
C GLU A 254 -0.96 -6.83 19.93
N ALA A 255 -1.68 -6.94 18.80
CA ALA A 255 -1.07 -6.80 17.48
C ALA A 255 -0.77 -5.32 17.13
N GLY A 256 -1.49 -4.37 17.73
CA GLY A 256 -1.16 -2.95 17.62
C GLY A 256 0.14 -2.65 18.35
N GLY A 257 1.07 -1.96 17.70
CA GLY A 257 2.43 -1.77 18.22
C GLY A 257 3.49 -2.69 17.62
N THR A 258 3.10 -3.62 16.75
CA THR A 258 4.01 -4.44 15.92
C THR A 258 4.04 -3.91 14.48
N LEU A 259 4.91 -4.48 13.65
CA LEU A 259 4.88 -4.22 12.21
C LEU A 259 3.69 -4.88 11.51
N GLY A 260 2.85 -5.64 12.21
CA GLY A 260 1.60 -6.18 11.69
C GLY A 260 1.77 -7.22 10.57
N GLY A 261 2.86 -8.01 10.61
CA GLY A 261 3.19 -9.01 9.60
C GLY A 261 3.83 -8.43 8.34
N PHE A 262 4.04 -7.11 8.26
CA PHE A 262 4.70 -6.50 7.11
C PHE A 262 6.16 -6.96 6.97
N ASP A 263 6.83 -7.27 8.07
CA ASP A 263 8.19 -7.83 8.10
C ASP A 263 8.28 -9.27 7.56
N ASP A 264 7.15 -9.97 7.46
CA ASP A 264 7.01 -11.30 6.86
C ASP A 264 6.49 -11.26 5.40
N GLU A 265 6.35 -10.06 4.81
CA GLU A 265 5.88 -9.88 3.43
C GLU A 265 6.77 -10.62 2.41
N ASN A 266 6.12 -11.40 1.54
CA ASN A 266 6.78 -12.13 0.49
C ASN A 266 6.73 -11.36 -0.84
N ILE A 267 7.73 -10.52 -1.08
CA ILE A 267 7.81 -9.65 -2.26
C ILE A 267 8.89 -10.17 -3.22
N ASN A 268 8.46 -10.75 -4.34
CA ASN A 268 9.36 -11.42 -5.29
C ASN A 268 9.17 -10.95 -6.72
N VAL A 269 10.27 -10.87 -7.48
CA VAL A 269 10.23 -10.73 -8.93
C VAL A 269 10.01 -12.11 -9.54
N THR A 270 8.79 -12.39 -10.01
CA THR A 270 8.39 -13.68 -10.58
C THR A 270 8.72 -13.81 -12.06
N TRP A 271 8.95 -12.68 -12.73
CA TRP A 271 9.44 -12.60 -14.10
C TRP A 271 10.26 -11.35 -14.35
N LEU A 272 11.34 -11.49 -15.10
CA LEU A 272 12.17 -10.38 -15.57
C LEU A 272 12.67 -10.66 -16.98
N SER A 273 12.42 -9.74 -17.89
CA SER A 273 13.01 -9.69 -19.23
C SER A 273 13.27 -8.24 -19.63
N ARG A 274 13.76 -7.99 -20.85
CA ARG A 274 13.88 -6.63 -21.41
C ARG A 274 12.54 -5.93 -21.62
N ALA A 275 11.43 -6.67 -21.66
CA ALA A 275 10.12 -6.10 -21.94
C ALA A 275 9.22 -6.05 -20.71
N LEU A 276 9.37 -6.97 -19.76
CA LEU A 276 8.46 -7.12 -18.63
C LEU A 276 9.20 -7.32 -17.31
N MET A 277 8.63 -6.77 -16.24
CA MET A 277 8.97 -7.14 -14.86
C MET A 277 7.68 -7.43 -14.10
N THR A 278 7.48 -8.67 -13.66
CA THR A 278 6.37 -9.01 -12.77
C THR A 278 6.89 -9.13 -11.36
N VAL A 279 6.22 -8.44 -10.43
CA VAL A 279 6.44 -8.56 -9.00
C VAL A 279 5.16 -9.12 -8.38
N THR A 280 5.34 -10.03 -7.44
CA THR A 280 4.25 -10.59 -6.64
C THR A 280 4.45 -10.17 -5.20
N GLU A 281 3.42 -9.56 -4.63
CA GLU A 281 3.30 -9.27 -3.20
C GLU A 281 2.33 -10.29 -2.59
N ALA A 282 2.72 -10.94 -1.50
CA ALA A 282 1.83 -11.86 -0.80
C ALA A 282 2.19 -11.89 0.68
N GLY A 283 1.17 -12.06 1.52
CA GLY A 283 1.36 -12.09 2.96
C GLY A 283 0.04 -12.09 3.72
N SER A 284 0.16 -11.95 5.03
CA SER A 284 -0.94 -11.90 5.98
C SER A 284 -0.68 -10.76 6.94
N LEU A 285 -1.49 -9.71 6.84
CA LEU A 285 -1.28 -8.48 7.59
C LEU A 285 -2.32 -8.34 8.69
N ASP A 286 -1.91 -8.07 9.92
CA ASP A 286 -2.83 -7.87 11.04
C ASP A 286 -2.30 -6.84 12.04
N CYS A 287 -3.08 -5.80 12.26
CA CYS A 287 -2.75 -4.70 13.18
C CYS A 287 -3.75 -4.65 14.35
N GLY A 288 -4.45 -5.76 14.59
CA GLY A 288 -5.42 -5.93 15.67
C GLY A 288 -6.87 -5.98 15.23
N GLY A 289 -7.13 -6.41 14.00
CA GLY A 289 -8.48 -6.61 13.46
C GLY A 289 -9.12 -7.92 13.95
N ALA A 290 -10.32 -8.22 13.46
CA ALA A 290 -11.00 -9.49 13.77
C ALA A 290 -10.33 -10.70 13.09
N HIS A 291 -9.66 -10.47 11.97
CA HIS A 291 -8.92 -11.47 11.22
C HIS A 291 -7.79 -10.79 10.44
N PRO A 292 -6.72 -11.52 10.10
CA PRO A 292 -5.70 -11.01 9.20
C PRO A 292 -6.23 -10.69 7.80
N ALA A 293 -5.56 -9.77 7.12
CA ALA A 293 -5.72 -9.46 5.71
C ALA A 293 -4.71 -10.28 4.89
N ASN A 294 -5.12 -11.50 4.55
CA ASN A 294 -4.39 -12.33 3.60
C ASN A 294 -4.49 -11.72 2.20
N HIS A 295 -3.38 -11.64 1.48
CA HIS A 295 -3.36 -11.13 0.11
C HIS A 295 -2.34 -11.85 -0.79
N PHE A 296 -2.59 -11.73 -2.09
CA PHE A 296 -1.72 -12.18 -3.17
C PHE A 296 -1.96 -11.26 -4.36
N GLU A 297 -0.96 -10.50 -4.78
CA GLU A 297 -1.08 -9.40 -5.74
C GLU A 297 0.07 -9.44 -6.74
N PRO A 298 -0.11 -10.10 -7.90
CA PRO A 298 0.81 -9.96 -9.01
C PRO A 298 0.53 -8.65 -9.76
N TYR A 299 1.59 -7.90 -10.07
CA TYR A 299 1.52 -6.77 -10.99
C TYR A 299 2.74 -6.75 -11.89
N THR A 300 2.56 -6.25 -13.11
CA THR A 300 3.58 -6.25 -14.15
C THR A 300 3.87 -4.84 -14.62
N PHE A 301 5.15 -4.51 -14.77
CA PHE A 301 5.61 -3.30 -15.45
C PHE A 301 5.97 -3.60 -16.91
N ASP A 302 5.60 -2.65 -17.78
CA ASP A 302 6.06 -2.55 -19.16
C ASP A 302 7.46 -1.88 -19.15
N LEU A 303 8.52 -2.65 -19.38
CA LEU A 303 9.90 -2.14 -19.46
C LEU A 303 10.25 -1.57 -20.83
N LEU A 304 9.34 -1.64 -21.81
CA LEU A 304 9.51 -0.90 -23.08
C LEU A 304 9.07 0.57 -22.91
N ARG A 305 8.20 0.85 -21.94
CA ARG A 305 7.62 2.20 -21.71
C ARG A 305 7.91 2.79 -20.33
N GLY A 306 8.19 1.96 -19.34
CA GLY A 306 8.42 2.37 -17.96
C GLY A 306 7.14 2.79 -17.24
N GLU A 307 6.11 1.95 -17.31
CA GLU A 307 4.80 2.14 -16.66
C GLU A 307 4.19 0.78 -16.29
N TYR A 308 2.99 0.75 -15.70
CA TYR A 308 2.28 -0.53 -15.50
C TYR A 308 1.89 -1.14 -16.84
N LEU A 309 1.95 -2.48 -16.93
CA LEU A 309 1.56 -3.18 -18.13
C LEU A 309 0.04 -3.14 -18.29
N ASP A 310 -0.39 -2.59 -19.41
CA ASP A 310 -1.70 -2.88 -19.97
C ASP A 310 -1.67 -4.18 -20.78
N TRP A 311 -2.25 -5.24 -20.21
CA TRP A 311 -2.39 -6.53 -20.90
C TRP A 311 -3.19 -6.40 -22.21
N ASN A 312 -4.05 -5.39 -22.37
CA ASN A 312 -4.71 -5.09 -23.64
C ASN A 312 -3.77 -4.65 -24.77
N ARG A 313 -2.49 -4.37 -24.48
CA ARG A 313 -1.44 -4.15 -25.49
C ARG A 313 -0.80 -5.45 -25.97
N VAL A 314 -0.92 -6.53 -25.20
CA VAL A 314 -0.36 -7.85 -25.54
C VAL A 314 -1.38 -8.66 -26.34
N PHE A 315 -2.59 -8.82 -25.78
CA PHE A 315 -3.74 -9.49 -26.39
C PHE A 315 -5.03 -8.82 -25.91
N ASP A 316 -6.20 -9.19 -26.42
CA ASP A 316 -7.47 -8.71 -25.83
C ASP A 316 -7.67 -9.35 -24.45
N ALA A 317 -7.21 -8.74 -23.36
CA ALA A 317 -7.32 -9.27 -22.01
C ALA A 317 -8.62 -8.83 -21.31
N TYR A 318 -9.00 -7.56 -21.47
CA TYR A 318 -10.13 -6.93 -20.76
C TYR A 318 -10.99 -6.08 -21.70
N VAL A 319 -12.27 -5.93 -21.37
CA VAL A 319 -13.20 -5.06 -22.11
C VAL A 319 -12.75 -3.59 -22.02
N PRO A 320 -12.55 -2.88 -23.15
CA PRO A 320 -12.13 -1.49 -23.15
C PRO A 320 -13.14 -0.54 -22.47
N GLY A 321 -12.64 0.50 -21.79
CA GLY A 321 -13.47 1.60 -21.26
C GLY A 321 -14.24 1.28 -19.97
N LYS A 322 -14.16 0.06 -19.44
CA LYS A 322 -14.72 -0.29 -18.12
C LYS A 322 -13.68 -0.03 -17.03
N ARG A 323 -13.95 0.99 -16.21
CA ARG A 323 -13.12 1.38 -15.05
C ARG A 323 -13.68 0.76 -13.78
N SER A 324 -13.16 -0.40 -13.37
CA SER A 324 -13.29 -0.84 -11.99
C SER A 324 -12.21 -1.87 -11.65
N VAL A 325 -11.90 -1.96 -10.36
CA VAL A 325 -11.35 -3.16 -9.72
C VAL A 325 -12.20 -4.36 -10.19
N GLY A 326 -11.56 -5.44 -10.63
CA GLY A 326 -12.25 -6.54 -11.33
C GLY A 326 -12.64 -6.15 -12.76
N ARG A 327 -11.64 -5.76 -13.58
CA ARG A 327 -11.86 -5.50 -15.01
C ARG A 327 -12.57 -6.68 -15.63
N GLU A 328 -13.63 -6.40 -16.37
CA GLU A 328 -14.40 -7.42 -17.07
C GLU A 328 -13.47 -8.17 -18.05
N PRO A 329 -13.21 -9.47 -17.82
CA PRO A 329 -12.37 -10.27 -18.72
C PRO A 329 -12.96 -10.29 -20.12
N SER A 330 -12.12 -10.20 -21.14
CA SER A 330 -12.57 -10.36 -22.52
C SER A 330 -12.96 -11.82 -22.81
N ALA A 331 -13.67 -12.05 -23.92
CA ALA A 331 -13.92 -13.40 -24.40
C ALA A 331 -12.63 -14.19 -24.70
N ALA A 332 -11.55 -13.52 -25.14
CA ALA A 332 -10.28 -14.17 -25.39
C ALA A 332 -9.60 -14.62 -24.09
N LEU A 333 -9.65 -13.79 -23.03
CA LEU A 333 -9.12 -14.16 -21.72
C LEU A 333 -9.93 -15.30 -21.08
N LEU A 334 -11.26 -15.23 -21.13
CA LEU A 334 -12.13 -16.31 -20.64
C LEU A 334 -11.87 -17.62 -21.40
N GLY A 335 -11.66 -17.56 -22.72
CA GLY A 335 -11.30 -18.74 -23.51
C GLY A 335 -9.97 -19.37 -23.09
N LEU A 336 -8.97 -18.56 -22.72
CA LEU A 336 -7.70 -19.05 -22.16
C LEU A 336 -7.89 -19.67 -20.76
N VAL A 337 -8.68 -19.04 -19.90
CA VAL A 337 -9.03 -19.57 -18.58
C VAL A 337 -9.71 -20.93 -18.72
N ASP A 338 -10.71 -21.05 -19.59
CA ASP A 338 -11.43 -22.31 -19.84
C ASP A 338 -10.49 -23.42 -20.33
N GLN A 339 -9.50 -23.09 -21.16
CA GLN A 339 -8.50 -24.07 -21.61
C GLN A 339 -7.64 -24.56 -20.44
N VAL A 340 -7.23 -23.67 -19.55
CA VAL A 340 -6.43 -24.01 -18.37
C VAL A 340 -7.24 -24.83 -17.37
N VAL A 341 -8.49 -24.43 -17.09
CA VAL A 341 -9.40 -25.19 -16.22
C VAL A 341 -9.66 -26.59 -16.78
N LYS A 342 -9.90 -26.74 -18.09
CA LYS A 342 -10.10 -28.04 -18.74
C LYS A 342 -8.85 -28.92 -18.73
N ALA A 343 -7.66 -28.32 -18.76
CA ALA A 343 -6.40 -29.07 -18.69
C ALA A 343 -6.13 -29.61 -17.27
N GLY A 344 -6.74 -29.01 -16.24
CA GLY A 344 -6.52 -29.36 -14.85
C GLY A 344 -5.16 -28.88 -14.32
N PRO A 345 -4.91 -29.03 -13.01
CA PRO A 345 -3.61 -28.74 -12.42
C PRO A 345 -2.53 -29.69 -13.00
N PRO A 346 -1.25 -29.29 -13.01
CA PRO A 346 -0.15 -30.21 -13.28
C PRO A 346 -0.22 -31.44 -12.36
N GLU A 347 0.18 -32.61 -12.83
CA GLU A 347 0.10 -33.87 -12.07
C GLU A 347 0.78 -33.78 -10.69
N SER A 348 1.92 -33.07 -10.60
CA SER A 348 2.64 -32.82 -9.34
C SER A 348 1.87 -31.97 -8.31
N GLN A 349 0.76 -31.36 -8.71
CA GLN A 349 -0.10 -30.49 -7.91
C GLN A 349 -1.55 -31.00 -7.87
N ALA A 350 -1.86 -32.17 -8.45
CA ALA A 350 -3.22 -32.69 -8.54
C ALA A 350 -3.89 -32.87 -7.16
N ASP A 351 -3.12 -33.26 -6.15
CA ASP A 351 -3.60 -33.49 -4.79
C ASP A 351 -3.57 -32.22 -3.91
N GLN A 352 -3.00 -31.11 -4.40
CA GLN A 352 -2.98 -29.86 -3.63
C GLN A 352 -4.39 -29.26 -3.62
N ARG A 353 -4.84 -28.79 -2.46
CA ARG A 353 -6.16 -28.18 -2.27
C ARG A 353 -6.00 -26.88 -1.45
N PRO A 354 -6.76 -25.81 -1.76
CA PRO A 354 -7.61 -25.69 -2.94
C PRO A 354 -6.74 -25.55 -4.21
N ASN A 355 -7.15 -26.17 -5.30
CA ASN A 355 -6.51 -26.04 -6.61
C ASN A 355 -7.38 -25.22 -7.57
N LEU A 356 -6.96 -25.23 -8.84
CA LEU A 356 -7.63 -24.57 -9.94
C LEU A 356 -9.15 -24.85 -10.00
N GLU A 357 -9.57 -26.10 -9.77
CA GLU A 357 -10.99 -26.46 -9.81
C GLU A 357 -11.76 -25.88 -8.61
N ASP A 358 -11.18 -25.96 -7.41
CA ASP A 358 -11.81 -25.48 -6.17
C ASP A 358 -12.02 -23.96 -6.19
N CYS A 359 -11.17 -23.23 -6.91
CA CYS A 359 -11.18 -21.77 -6.98
C CYS A 359 -11.78 -21.21 -8.27
N ALA A 360 -12.15 -22.04 -9.24
CA ALA A 360 -12.54 -21.62 -10.60
C ALA A 360 -13.67 -20.57 -10.60
N ASP A 361 -14.67 -20.70 -9.71
CA ASP A 361 -15.80 -19.77 -9.63
C ASP A 361 -15.40 -18.34 -9.24
N LEU A 362 -14.24 -18.16 -8.60
CA LEU A 362 -13.72 -16.85 -8.21
C LEU A 362 -13.03 -16.12 -9.37
N TRP A 363 -12.56 -16.86 -10.38
CA TRP A 363 -11.69 -16.31 -11.42
C TRP A 363 -12.31 -15.13 -12.18
N PRO A 364 -13.56 -15.19 -12.70
CA PRO A 364 -14.08 -14.09 -13.50
C PRO A 364 -14.02 -12.71 -12.82
N GLN A 365 -14.15 -12.68 -11.49
CA GLN A 365 -14.13 -11.44 -10.71
C GLN A 365 -12.76 -11.10 -10.13
N TYR A 366 -11.97 -12.11 -9.75
CA TYR A 366 -10.73 -11.96 -8.98
C TYR A 366 -9.47 -12.33 -9.78
N LEU A 367 -9.59 -12.49 -11.10
CA LEU A 367 -8.47 -12.82 -11.98
C LEU A 367 -7.48 -11.67 -12.07
N ALA A 368 -6.29 -11.91 -11.55
CA ALA A 368 -5.11 -11.09 -11.75
C ALA A 368 -4.14 -11.78 -12.72
N LEU A 369 -3.55 -10.98 -13.60
CA LEU A 369 -2.61 -11.43 -14.61
C LEU A 369 -1.20 -10.98 -14.26
N GLY A 370 -0.24 -11.87 -14.49
CA GLY A 370 1.19 -11.58 -14.37
C GLY A 370 2.00 -12.39 -15.38
N ALA A 371 3.31 -12.28 -15.31
CA ALA A 371 4.22 -13.19 -16.00
C ALA A 371 5.06 -13.96 -15.00
N VAL A 372 5.42 -15.19 -15.33
CA VAL A 372 6.13 -16.13 -14.47
C VAL A 372 7.13 -16.96 -15.28
N THR A 373 8.27 -17.28 -14.64
CA THR A 373 9.31 -18.17 -15.19
C THR A 373 8.77 -19.57 -15.53
N PRO A 374 9.13 -20.19 -16.67
CA PRO A 374 10.17 -19.79 -17.64
C PRO A 374 9.67 -18.92 -18.82
N GLY A 375 8.50 -18.30 -18.71
CA GLY A 375 7.90 -17.48 -19.78
C GLY A 375 6.46 -17.88 -20.05
N ALA A 376 5.60 -17.60 -19.08
CA ALA A 376 4.17 -17.86 -19.16
C ALA A 376 3.38 -16.71 -18.55
N LEU A 377 2.17 -16.49 -19.06
CA LEU A 377 1.15 -15.68 -18.41
C LEU A 377 0.66 -16.43 -17.16
N SER A 378 0.78 -15.84 -15.99
CA SER A 378 0.16 -16.37 -14.77
C SER A 378 -1.29 -15.93 -14.69
N LEU A 379 -2.15 -16.88 -14.33
CA LEU A 379 -3.55 -16.66 -14.03
C LEU A 379 -3.76 -16.91 -12.54
N SER A 380 -4.03 -15.83 -11.82
CA SER A 380 -4.03 -15.82 -10.37
C SER A 380 -5.36 -15.32 -9.80
N VAL A 381 -5.73 -15.83 -8.64
CA VAL A 381 -6.80 -15.26 -7.82
C VAL A 381 -6.18 -14.27 -6.84
N SER A 382 -6.69 -13.04 -6.87
CA SER A 382 -6.20 -11.91 -6.08
C SER A 382 -7.36 -11.11 -5.50
N GLY A 383 -7.19 -10.54 -4.31
CA GLY A 383 -8.16 -9.62 -3.71
C GLY A 383 -9.47 -10.27 -3.26
N VAL A 384 -9.49 -11.58 -2.98
CA VAL A 384 -10.65 -12.25 -2.38
C VAL A 384 -10.77 -11.91 -0.90
N GLY A 385 -12.00 -11.88 -0.38
CA GLY A 385 -12.25 -11.65 1.05
C GLY A 385 -11.76 -12.80 1.94
N HIS A 386 -11.71 -12.54 3.26
CA HIS A 386 -11.15 -13.48 4.25
C HIS A 386 -11.72 -14.92 4.17
N ALA A 387 -13.00 -15.07 3.82
CA ALA A 387 -13.66 -16.38 3.73
C ALA A 387 -13.13 -17.28 2.59
N SER A 388 -12.46 -16.70 1.59
CA SER A 388 -11.91 -17.42 0.44
C SER A 388 -10.39 -17.25 0.31
N GLY A 389 -9.72 -16.82 1.39
CA GLY A 389 -8.28 -16.55 1.38
C GLY A 389 -7.41 -17.75 0.98
N ALA A 390 -7.89 -18.98 1.18
CA ALA A 390 -7.20 -20.19 0.73
C ALA A 390 -7.02 -20.25 -0.80
N CYS A 391 -7.87 -19.56 -1.56
CA CYS A 391 -7.78 -19.47 -3.01
C CYS A 391 -6.80 -18.40 -3.50
N LEU A 392 -6.18 -17.60 -2.65
CA LEU A 392 -5.19 -16.61 -3.10
C LEU A 392 -3.97 -17.30 -3.70
N GLY A 393 -3.55 -16.90 -4.91
CA GLY A 393 -2.39 -17.48 -5.57
C GLY A 393 -2.55 -17.70 -7.06
N THR A 394 -1.49 -18.23 -7.68
CA THR A 394 -1.51 -18.64 -9.09
C THR A 394 -1.99 -20.08 -9.19
N HIS A 395 -3.09 -20.33 -9.90
CA HIS A 395 -3.57 -21.71 -10.14
C HIS A 395 -3.42 -22.16 -11.59
N GLY A 396 -3.04 -21.25 -12.49
CA GLY A 396 -2.88 -21.57 -13.90
C GLY A 396 -1.77 -20.76 -14.56
N SER A 397 -1.21 -21.32 -15.63
CA SER A 397 -0.27 -20.58 -16.48
C SER A 397 -0.45 -20.95 -17.95
N VAL A 398 -0.22 -19.97 -18.83
CA VAL A 398 -0.27 -20.15 -20.29
C VAL A 398 1.11 -19.81 -20.85
N PRO A 399 1.86 -20.79 -21.40
CA PRO A 399 3.15 -20.52 -22.02
C PRO A 399 3.05 -19.43 -23.07
N PHE A 400 4.03 -18.52 -23.12
CA PHE A 400 4.06 -17.43 -24.10
C PHE A 400 3.91 -17.90 -25.55
N LYS A 401 4.46 -19.07 -25.89
CA LYS A 401 4.28 -19.68 -27.21
C LYS A 401 2.81 -19.96 -27.55
N THR A 402 2.02 -20.38 -26.56
CA THR A 402 0.58 -20.66 -26.70
C THR A 402 -0.24 -19.37 -26.89
N LEU A 403 0.27 -18.22 -26.43
CA LEU A 403 -0.39 -16.93 -26.62
C LEU A 403 -0.25 -16.36 -28.03
N GLN A 404 0.67 -16.87 -28.86
CA GLN A 404 0.94 -16.33 -30.20
C GLN A 404 -0.31 -16.09 -31.07
N PRO A 405 -1.32 -16.99 -31.11
CA PRO A 405 -2.52 -16.77 -31.91
C PRO A 405 -3.44 -15.64 -31.40
N TYR A 406 -3.26 -15.20 -30.16
CA TYR A 406 -4.08 -14.18 -29.51
C TYR A 406 -3.44 -12.79 -29.52
N LEU A 407 -2.19 -12.69 -30.00
CA LEU A 407 -1.42 -11.46 -29.93
C LEU A 407 -2.01 -10.36 -30.79
N LYS A 408 -2.02 -9.14 -30.24
CA LYS A 408 -2.23 -7.92 -31.01
C LYS A 408 -0.98 -7.55 -31.80
N PRO A 409 -1.09 -6.69 -32.83
CA PRO A 409 0.06 -6.10 -33.48
C PRO A 409 1.02 -5.47 -32.45
N GLY A 410 2.27 -5.97 -32.40
CA GLY A 410 3.30 -5.52 -31.45
C GLY A 410 3.32 -6.29 -30.12
N GLY A 411 2.31 -7.12 -29.83
CA GLY A 411 2.23 -7.91 -28.60
C GLY A 411 3.38 -8.93 -28.45
N GLN A 412 3.96 -9.37 -29.56
CA GLN A 412 5.12 -10.28 -29.56
C GLN A 412 6.37 -9.67 -28.89
N ALA A 413 6.46 -8.34 -28.81
CA ALA A 413 7.58 -7.66 -28.17
C ALA A 413 7.64 -7.92 -26.65
N TYR A 414 6.54 -8.32 -26.02
CA TYR A 414 6.48 -8.60 -24.58
C TYR A 414 6.75 -10.05 -24.22
N LEU A 415 6.61 -10.97 -25.18
CA LEU A 415 6.75 -12.41 -24.96
C LEU A 415 8.20 -12.89 -25.12
N VAL A 416 9.16 -12.12 -24.59
CA VAL A 416 10.60 -12.40 -24.70
C VAL A 416 11.10 -13.14 -23.46
N ALA A 417 11.69 -14.31 -23.65
CA ALA A 417 12.44 -15.04 -22.64
C ALA A 417 13.92 -14.73 -22.86
N ASP A 418 14.48 -13.81 -22.07
CA ASP A 418 15.90 -13.40 -22.14
C ASP A 418 16.81 -14.29 -21.28
#